data_AF-A0A848ZNJ8-F1
#
_entry.id   AF-A0A848ZNJ8-F1
#
_cell.length_a   1.000
_cell.length_b   1.000
_cell.length_c   1.000
_cell.angle_alpha   90.00
_cell.angle_beta   90.00
_cell.angle_gamma   90.00
#
_symmetry.space_group_name_H-M   'P 1'
#
loop_
_entity.id
_entity.type
_entity.pdbx_description
1 polymer ?
#
loop_
_entity_poly.entity_id
_entity_poly.type
_entity_poly.pdbx_seq_one_letter_code
_entity_poly.pdbx_strand_id
1 'polypeptide(L)'
;GNLVLSFALMNIFARTLGGFFGDLFGRLKGLRGRVVFLALIMAIEGLMLSIFSLTSSLVIGMIFLIAFSLTVQMAEGATFSVVPFINKKAIGSISGIVGAGGNVGAFLAAMLLKSKSAVAESAAIAANSEMGEQAIKAAQTAASATAVSSGYFIIGGCIITAAALSLTIRFAVSEEKRGDIGQMTLSTVEK
;
A
#
# COMPACT_ATOMS: atom_id res chain seq x y z
N GLY A 1 -3.14 -27.23 -4.76
CA GLY A 1 -2.57 -26.92 -6.09
C GLY A 1 -3.25 -25.73 -6.72
N ASN A 2 -4.45 -25.91 -7.26
CA ASN A 2 -5.09 -24.94 -8.16
C ASN A 2 -5.41 -23.57 -7.53
N LEU A 3 -5.82 -23.52 -6.25
CA LEU A 3 -6.10 -22.24 -5.57
C LEU A 3 -4.86 -21.35 -5.45
N VAL A 4 -3.71 -21.94 -5.08
CA VAL A 4 -2.44 -21.21 -4.95
C VAL A 4 -2.03 -20.61 -6.29
N LEU A 5 -2.22 -21.36 -7.37
CA LEU A 5 -1.92 -20.88 -8.73
C LEU A 5 -2.86 -19.73 -9.13
N SER A 6 -4.15 -19.81 -8.84
CA SER A 6 -5.10 -18.73 -9.12
C SER A 6 -4.78 -17.44 -8.36
N PHE A 7 -4.42 -17.53 -7.07
CA PHE A 7 -3.98 -16.38 -6.28
C PHE A 7 -2.64 -15.82 -6.78
N ALA A 8 -1.68 -16.67 -7.15
CA ALA A 8 -0.41 -16.24 -7.72
C ALA A 8 -0.60 -15.51 -9.06
N LEU A 9 -1.47 -16.04 -9.94
CA LEU A 9 -1.81 -15.40 -11.22
C LEU A 9 -2.47 -14.04 -11.00
N MET A 10 -3.41 -13.93 -10.06
CA MET A 10 -4.01 -12.65 -9.66
C MET A 10 -2.95 -11.63 -9.24
N ASN A 11 -1.99 -12.06 -8.42
CA ASN A 11 -0.91 -11.19 -7.91
C ASN A 11 0.02 -10.67 -9.01
N ILE A 12 0.34 -11.51 -10.00
CA ILE A 12 1.13 -11.11 -11.15
C ILE A 12 0.32 -10.14 -12.03
N PHE A 13 -0.94 -10.46 -12.34
CA PHE A 13 -1.80 -9.63 -13.18
C PHE A 13 -2.07 -8.25 -12.58
N ALA A 14 -2.41 -8.18 -11.29
CA ALA A 14 -2.69 -6.89 -10.65
C ALA A 14 -1.43 -6.01 -10.60
N ARG A 15 -0.26 -6.59 -10.34
CA ARG A 15 1.01 -5.85 -10.33
C ARG A 15 1.38 -5.35 -11.73
N THR A 16 1.22 -6.18 -12.77
CA THR A 16 1.47 -5.74 -14.15
C THR A 16 0.47 -4.67 -14.59
N LEU A 17 -0.81 -4.79 -14.22
CA LEU A 17 -1.82 -3.76 -14.50
C LEU A 17 -1.48 -2.44 -13.82
N GLY A 18 -1.08 -2.46 -12.54
CA GLY A 18 -0.65 -1.27 -11.82
C GLY A 18 0.54 -0.57 -12.48
N GLY A 19 1.55 -1.33 -12.90
CA GLY A 19 2.70 -0.80 -13.64
C GLY A 19 2.31 -0.25 -15.01
N PHE A 20 1.47 -0.96 -15.76
CA PHE A 20 0.98 -0.55 -17.08
C PHE A 20 0.17 0.74 -17.03
N PHE A 21 -0.78 0.85 -16.11
CA PHE A 21 -1.55 2.09 -15.93
C PHE A 21 -0.67 3.24 -15.42
N GLY A 22 0.28 2.95 -14.53
CA GLY A 22 1.30 3.92 -14.11
C GLY A 22 2.09 4.47 -15.30
N ASP A 23 2.55 3.61 -16.21
CA ASP A 23 3.26 4.01 -17.41
C ASP A 23 2.39 4.76 -18.42
N LEU A 24 1.10 4.41 -18.54
CA LEU A 24 0.16 5.13 -19.40
C LEU A 24 -0.06 6.56 -18.92
N PHE A 25 -0.31 6.76 -17.62
CA PHE A 25 -0.39 8.09 -17.02
C PHE A 25 0.96 8.83 -17.08
N GLY A 26 2.07 8.09 -17.02
CA GLY A 26 3.42 8.60 -17.23
C GLY A 26 3.68 9.15 -18.63
N ARG A 27 3.08 8.57 -19.67
CA ARG A 27 3.21 9.08 -21.06
C ARG A 27 2.48 10.41 -21.27
N LEU A 28 1.45 10.69 -20.48
CA LEU A 28 0.65 11.92 -20.60
C LEU A 28 1.26 13.11 -19.85
N LYS A 29 1.84 12.89 -18.66
CA LYS A 29 2.32 13.95 -17.76
C LYS A 29 3.75 13.71 -17.21
N GLY A 30 4.53 12.86 -17.89
CA GLY A 30 5.89 12.51 -17.48
C GLY A 30 5.95 11.84 -16.09
N LEU A 31 7.01 12.12 -15.34
CA LEU A 31 7.20 11.57 -13.99
C LEU A 31 6.08 11.96 -13.02
N ARG A 32 5.55 13.19 -13.13
CA ARG A 32 4.44 13.66 -12.31
C ARG A 32 3.18 12.84 -12.53
N GLY A 33 2.90 12.43 -13.77
CA GLY A 33 1.76 11.56 -14.08
C GLY A 33 1.79 10.23 -13.35
N ARG A 34 2.97 9.59 -13.30
CA ARG A 34 3.15 8.32 -12.58
C ARG A 34 2.90 8.46 -11.07
N VAL A 35 3.41 9.52 -10.46
CA VAL A 35 3.28 9.75 -9.02
C VAL A 35 1.86 10.13 -8.64
N VAL A 36 1.14 10.88 -9.47
CA VAL A 36 -0.28 11.16 -9.27
C VAL A 36 -1.11 9.88 -9.35
N PHE A 37 -0.82 8.98 -10.30
CA PHE A 37 -1.49 7.68 -10.37
C PHE A 37 -1.19 6.82 -9.13
N LEU A 38 0.07 6.76 -8.70
CA LEU A 38 0.47 6.07 -7.48
C LEU A 38 -0.24 6.62 -6.23
N ALA A 39 -0.32 7.94 -6.09
CA ALA A 39 -1.03 8.58 -4.98
C ALA A 39 -2.54 8.29 -5.03
N LEU A 40 -3.14 8.28 -6.23
CA LEU A 40 -4.56 7.96 -6.42
C LEU A 40 -4.87 6.52 -6.00
N ILE A 41 -4.08 5.54 -6.45
CA ILE A 41 -4.31 4.13 -6.09
C ILE A 41 -4.06 3.89 -4.59
N MET A 42 -3.06 4.53 -3.98
CA MET A 42 -2.85 4.49 -2.53
C MET A 42 -4.01 5.14 -1.75
N ALA A 43 -4.57 6.25 -2.24
CA ALA A 43 -5.72 6.87 -1.59
C ALA A 43 -6.94 5.95 -1.62
N ILE A 44 -7.18 5.25 -2.74
CA ILE A 44 -8.23 4.25 -2.85
C ILE A 44 -7.96 3.08 -1.91
N GLU A 45 -6.73 2.56 -1.87
CA GLU A 45 -6.32 1.48 -0.95
C GLU A 45 -6.63 1.84 0.51
N GLY A 46 -6.15 3.00 0.97
CA GLY A 46 -6.37 3.46 2.34
C GLY A 46 -7.85 3.70 2.67
N LEU A 47 -8.63 4.17 1.70
CA LEU A 47 -10.08 4.32 1.83
C LEU A 47 -10.77 2.96 1.97
N MET A 48 -10.43 1.98 1.14
CA MET A 48 -11.00 0.63 1.19
C MET A 48 -10.69 -0.04 2.54
N LEU A 49 -9.45 0.10 3.05
CA LEU A 49 -9.06 -0.44 4.35
C LEU A 49 -9.78 0.26 5.51
N SER A 50 -9.99 1.58 5.41
CA SER A 50 -10.74 2.35 6.41
C SER A 50 -12.22 1.94 6.43
N ILE A 51 -12.85 1.74 5.28
CA ILE A 51 -14.25 1.26 5.20
C ILE A 51 -14.37 -0.18 5.71
N PHE A 52 -13.38 -1.04 5.39
CA PHE A 52 -13.31 -2.39 5.94
C PHE A 52 -13.30 -2.39 7.46
N SER A 53 -12.54 -1.48 8.09
CA SER A 53 -12.45 -1.39 9.56
C SER A 53 -13.81 -1.14 10.23
N LEU A 54 -14.72 -0.46 9.55
CA LEU A 54 -16.06 -0.10 10.06
C LEU A 54 -17.11 -1.18 9.77
N THR A 55 -16.78 -2.17 8.93
CA THR A 55 -17.74 -3.17 8.46
C THR A 55 -17.86 -4.32 9.45
N SER A 56 -19.08 -4.59 9.92
CA SER A 56 -19.40 -5.72 10.82
C SER A 56 -19.94 -6.96 10.08
N SER A 57 -20.31 -6.82 8.80
CA SER A 57 -20.82 -7.92 7.97
C SER A 57 -19.69 -8.71 7.33
N LEU A 58 -19.68 -10.04 7.54
CA LEU A 58 -18.66 -10.94 7.01
C LEU A 58 -18.58 -10.89 5.48
N VAL A 59 -19.72 -10.92 4.80
CA VAL A 59 -19.79 -10.92 3.33
C VAL A 59 -19.23 -9.62 2.75
N ILE A 60 -19.65 -8.49 3.32
CA ILE A 60 -19.19 -7.17 2.88
C ILE A 60 -17.69 -6.99 3.19
N GLY A 61 -17.23 -7.46 4.36
CA GLY A 61 -15.83 -7.43 4.75
C GLY A 61 -14.93 -8.23 3.80
N MET A 62 -15.38 -9.40 3.35
CA MET A 62 -14.66 -10.21 2.35
C MET A 62 -14.51 -9.48 1.01
N ILE A 63 -15.55 -8.79 0.54
CA ILE A 63 -15.49 -8.01 -0.70
C ILE A 63 -14.46 -6.89 -0.57
N PHE A 64 -14.48 -6.14 0.54
CA PHE A 64 -13.51 -5.07 0.77
C PHE A 64 -12.07 -5.59 0.95
N LEU A 65 -11.86 -6.74 1.59
CA LEU A 65 -10.53 -7.35 1.71
C LEU A 65 -9.97 -7.78 0.35
N ILE A 66 -10.81 -8.35 -0.52
CA ILE A 66 -10.40 -8.71 -1.88
C ILE A 66 -10.07 -7.45 -2.68
N ALA A 67 -10.92 -6.41 -2.62
CA ALA A 67 -10.68 -5.14 -3.29
C ALA A 67 -9.39 -4.47 -2.78
N PHE A 68 -9.19 -4.44 -1.47
CA PHE A 68 -7.96 -3.95 -0.82
C PHE A 68 -6.73 -4.69 -1.37
N SER A 69 -6.75 -6.02 -1.37
CA SER A 69 -5.64 -6.85 -1.87
C SER A 69 -5.29 -6.53 -3.34
N LEU A 70 -6.30 -6.36 -4.20
CA LEU A 70 -6.09 -5.98 -5.60
C LEU A 70 -5.45 -4.59 -5.71
N THR A 71 -5.93 -3.61 -4.95
CA THR A 71 -5.39 -2.24 -4.97
C THR A 71 -3.95 -2.16 -4.46
N VAL A 72 -3.60 -2.93 -3.42
CA VAL A 72 -2.21 -3.02 -2.90
C VAL A 72 -1.25 -3.52 -3.97
N GLN A 73 -1.65 -4.58 -4.70
CA GLN A 73 -0.80 -5.15 -5.76
C GLN A 73 -0.63 -4.18 -6.93
N MET A 74 -1.68 -3.44 -7.28
CA MET A 74 -1.60 -2.37 -8.27
C MET A 74 -0.71 -1.21 -7.81
N ALA A 75 -0.82 -0.79 -6.54
CA ALA A 75 0.01 0.25 -5.96
C ALA A 75 1.50 -0.14 -5.96
N GLU A 76 1.80 -1.41 -5.69
CA GLU A 76 3.16 -1.92 -5.75
C GLU A 76 3.72 -1.89 -7.19
N GLY A 77 2.92 -2.34 -8.16
CA GLY A 77 3.27 -2.25 -9.59
C GLY A 77 3.51 -0.81 -10.04
N ALA A 78 2.66 0.12 -9.61
CA ALA A 78 2.81 1.55 -9.88
C ALA A 78 4.08 2.14 -9.23
N THR A 79 4.45 1.66 -8.03
CA THR A 79 5.67 2.11 -7.32
C THR A 79 6.91 1.77 -8.13
N PHE A 80 7.03 0.53 -8.62
CA PHE A 80 8.18 0.12 -9.44
C PHE A 80 8.19 0.75 -10.84
N SER A 81 7.06 1.24 -11.36
CA SER A 81 7.01 2.09 -12.57
C SER A 81 7.62 3.47 -12.33
N VAL A 82 7.53 4.03 -11.11
CA VAL A 82 8.12 5.34 -10.76
C VAL A 82 9.64 5.25 -10.52
N VAL A 83 10.10 4.20 -9.83
CA VAL A 83 11.48 4.05 -9.32
C VAL A 83 12.59 4.37 -10.35
N PRO A 84 12.58 3.85 -11.60
CA PRO A 84 13.65 4.08 -12.57
C PRO A 84 13.81 5.55 -12.99
N PHE A 85 12.78 6.37 -12.75
CA PHE A 85 12.71 7.76 -13.19
C PHE A 85 13.08 8.75 -12.10
N ILE A 86 13.26 8.29 -10.86
CA ILE A 86 13.70 9.12 -9.72
C ILE A 86 15.18 9.49 -9.88
N ASN A 87 16.05 8.50 -10.12
CA ASN A 87 17.46 8.73 -10.41
C ASN A 87 18.02 7.62 -11.30
N LYS A 88 18.27 7.95 -12.58
CA LYS A 88 18.76 6.99 -13.57
C LYS A 88 20.14 6.42 -13.27
N LYS A 89 20.96 7.09 -12.45
CA LYS A 89 22.31 6.64 -12.07
C LYS A 89 22.32 5.71 -10.86
N ALA A 90 21.27 5.74 -10.04
CA ALA A 90 21.20 5.02 -8.76
C ALA A 90 19.94 4.14 -8.65
N ILE A 91 19.45 3.61 -9.79
CA ILE A 91 18.22 2.81 -9.87
C ILE A 91 18.27 1.62 -8.91
N GLY A 92 19.42 0.92 -8.82
CA GLY A 92 19.60 -0.23 -7.94
C GLY A 92 19.45 0.12 -6.45
N SER A 93 20.08 1.21 -6.00
CA SER A 93 19.98 1.67 -4.60
C SER A 93 18.56 2.12 -4.25
N ILE A 94 17.89 2.87 -5.14
CA ILE A 94 16.51 3.32 -4.92
C ILE A 94 15.53 2.13 -4.90
N SER A 95 15.66 1.21 -5.86
CA SER A 95 14.85 -0.01 -5.89
C SER A 95 15.08 -0.88 -4.65
N GLY A 96 16.31 -0.93 -4.13
CA GLY A 96 16.64 -1.63 -2.89
C GLY A 96 15.96 -1.01 -1.66
N ILE A 97 15.96 0.33 -1.54
CA ILE A 97 15.28 1.05 -0.46
C ILE A 97 13.77 0.81 -0.52
N VAL A 98 13.16 0.91 -1.70
CA VAL A 98 11.72 0.68 -1.89
C VAL A 98 11.33 -0.76 -1.53
N GLY A 99 12.11 -1.75 -1.99
CA GLY A 99 11.88 -3.15 -1.66
C GLY A 99 12.01 -3.45 -0.16
N ALA A 100 13.04 -2.89 0.50
CA ALA A 100 13.22 -3.03 1.94
C ALA A 100 12.08 -2.34 2.73
N GLY A 101 11.63 -1.18 2.25
CA GLY A 101 10.53 -0.41 2.85
C GLY A 101 9.23 -1.21 2.94
N GLY A 102 8.90 -2.02 1.94
CA GLY A 102 7.72 -2.90 1.97
C GLY A 102 7.74 -3.91 3.12
N ASN A 103 8.89 -4.58 3.33
CA ASN A 103 9.05 -5.55 4.43
C ASN A 103 8.99 -4.87 5.80
N VAL A 104 9.65 -3.72 5.94
CA VAL A 104 9.62 -2.92 7.18
C VAL A 104 8.20 -2.45 7.48
N GLY A 105 7.46 -1.97 6.47
CA GLY A 105 6.07 -1.56 6.62
C GLY A 105 5.16 -2.70 7.10
N ALA A 106 5.28 -3.88 6.50
CA ALA A 106 4.53 -5.07 6.91
C ALA A 106 4.82 -5.46 8.37
N PHE A 107 6.09 -5.43 8.77
CA PHE A 107 6.51 -5.69 10.14
C PHE A 107 5.92 -4.67 11.14
N LEU A 108 5.98 -3.38 10.82
CA LEU A 108 5.44 -2.32 11.67
C LEU A 108 3.92 -2.41 11.81
N ALA A 109 3.20 -2.70 10.72
CA ALA A 109 1.75 -2.91 10.75
C ALA A 109 1.39 -4.12 11.63
N ALA A 110 2.10 -5.24 11.48
CA ALA A 110 1.89 -6.43 12.29
C ALA A 110 2.18 -6.16 13.79
N MET A 111 3.25 -5.43 14.10
CA MET A 111 3.55 -5.02 15.47
C MET A 111 2.47 -4.11 16.06
N LEU A 112 1.96 -3.15 15.28
CA LEU A 112 0.90 -2.24 15.72
C LEU A 112 -0.38 -3.01 16.05
N LEU A 113 -0.83 -3.90 15.16
CA LEU A 113 -2.02 -4.71 15.37
C LEU A 113 -1.86 -5.64 16.58
N LYS A 114 -0.69 -6.29 16.70
CA LYS A 114 -0.39 -7.18 17.83
C LYS A 114 -0.36 -6.43 19.16
N SER A 115 0.26 -5.25 19.21
CA SER A 115 0.33 -4.42 20.41
C SER A 115 -1.06 -3.95 20.85
N LYS A 116 -1.89 -3.47 19.91
CA LYS A 116 -3.28 -3.05 20.17
C LYS A 116 -4.13 -4.22 20.69
N SER A 117 -4.03 -5.39 20.07
CA SER A 117 -4.72 -6.60 20.52
C SER A 117 -4.28 -6.98 21.94
N ALA A 118 -2.97 -7.07 22.21
CA ALA A 118 -2.46 -7.47 23.51
C ALA A 118 -2.90 -6.55 24.66
N VAL A 119 -2.92 -5.23 24.43
CA VAL A 119 -3.40 -4.27 25.44
C VAL A 119 -4.89 -4.44 25.70
N ALA A 120 -5.70 -4.63 24.66
CA ALA A 120 -7.14 -4.81 24.79
C ALA A 120 -7.49 -6.14 25.48
N GLU A 121 -6.77 -7.22 25.16
CA GLU A 121 -6.93 -8.52 25.79
C GLU A 121 -6.59 -8.47 27.28
N SER A 122 -5.50 -7.81 27.66
CA SER A 122 -5.09 -7.68 29.07
C SER A 122 -6.11 -6.87 29.89
N ALA A 123 -6.65 -5.78 29.32
CA ALA A 123 -7.72 -5.01 29.95
C ALA A 123 -9.02 -5.83 30.11
N ALA A 124 -9.38 -6.65 29.13
CA ALA A 124 -10.55 -7.51 29.19
C ALA A 124 -10.43 -8.60 30.27
N ILE A 125 -9.25 -9.17 30.47
CA ILE A 125 -8.99 -10.17 31.52
C ILE A 125 -9.12 -9.53 32.91
N ALA A 126 -8.56 -8.33 33.10
CA ALA A 126 -8.64 -7.61 34.37
C ALA A 126 -10.09 -7.20 34.73
N ALA A 127 -10.92 -6.89 33.73
CA ALA A 127 -12.32 -6.53 33.95
C ALA A 127 -13.25 -7.73 34.24
N ASN A 128 -12.85 -8.95 33.87
CA ASN A 128 -13.68 -10.15 33.97
C ASN A 128 -13.05 -11.24 34.86
N SER A 129 -12.18 -10.85 35.80
CA SER A 129 -11.39 -11.77 36.63
C SER A 129 -12.22 -12.67 37.56
N GLU A 130 -13.48 -12.31 37.82
CA GLU A 130 -14.42 -13.09 38.66
C GLU A 130 -15.35 -14.01 37.84
N MET A 131 -15.29 -13.94 36.51
CA MET A 131 -16.16 -14.74 35.63
C MET A 131 -15.51 -16.07 35.24
N GLY A 132 -16.34 -17.04 34.83
CA GLY A 132 -15.87 -18.33 34.32
C GLY A 132 -15.02 -18.20 33.04
N GLU A 133 -14.16 -19.18 32.78
CA GLU A 133 -13.18 -19.18 31.68
C GLU A 133 -13.81 -18.91 30.28
N GLN A 134 -15.04 -19.37 30.06
CA GLN A 134 -15.80 -19.11 28.83
C GLN A 134 -16.18 -17.63 28.65
N ALA A 135 -16.51 -16.94 29.74
CA ALA A 135 -16.84 -15.51 29.70
C ALA A 135 -15.57 -14.66 29.43
N ILE A 136 -14.44 -15.06 30.00
CA ILE A 136 -13.14 -14.40 29.76
C ILE A 136 -12.73 -14.55 28.29
N LYS A 137 -12.84 -15.75 27.70
CA LYS A 137 -12.51 -15.97 26.28
C LYS A 137 -13.42 -15.20 25.33
N ALA A 138 -14.72 -15.11 25.64
CA ALA A 138 -15.67 -14.33 24.85
C ALA A 138 -15.35 -12.82 24.92
N ALA A 139 -15.08 -12.29 26.12
CA ALA A 139 -14.71 -10.90 26.32
C ALA A 139 -13.38 -10.54 25.65
N GLN A 140 -12.37 -11.42 25.75
CA GLN A 140 -11.07 -11.26 25.11
C GLN A 140 -11.20 -11.19 23.58
N THR A 141 -11.99 -12.08 22.98
CA THR A 141 -12.21 -12.14 21.52
C THR A 141 -12.92 -10.89 21.00
N ALA A 142 -13.91 -10.38 21.73
CA ALA A 142 -14.61 -9.15 21.36
C ALA A 142 -13.70 -7.90 21.50
N ALA A 143 -12.88 -7.84 22.55
CA ALA A 143 -11.94 -6.76 22.79
C ALA A 143 -10.81 -6.73 21.74
N SER A 144 -10.23 -7.88 21.40
CA SER A 144 -9.20 -7.98 20.37
C SER A 144 -9.73 -7.63 18.99
N ALA A 145 -10.94 -8.10 18.62
CA ALA A 145 -11.57 -7.77 17.34
C ALA A 145 -11.77 -6.26 17.17
N THR A 146 -12.25 -5.58 18.23
CA THR A 146 -12.45 -4.12 18.23
C THR A 146 -11.11 -3.37 18.14
N ALA A 147 -10.10 -3.83 18.87
CA ALA A 147 -8.76 -3.23 18.83
C ALA A 147 -8.07 -3.39 17.47
N VAL A 148 -8.23 -4.56 16.85
CA VAL A 148 -7.69 -4.86 15.51
C VAL A 148 -8.40 -4.04 14.43
N SER A 149 -9.73 -3.93 14.50
CA SER A 149 -10.51 -3.02 13.62
C SER A 149 -10.01 -1.58 13.72
N SER A 150 -9.87 -1.02 14.93
CA SER A 150 -9.29 0.31 15.12
C SER A 150 -7.87 0.42 14.58
N GLY A 151 -7.08 -0.65 14.68
CA GLY A 151 -5.74 -0.74 14.08
C GLY A 151 -5.76 -0.62 12.56
N TYR A 152 -6.69 -1.29 11.87
CA TYR A 152 -6.86 -1.15 10.42
C TYR A 152 -7.26 0.27 10.01
N PHE A 153 -8.08 0.96 10.81
CA PHE A 153 -8.40 2.36 10.58
C PHE A 153 -7.17 3.26 10.65
N ILE A 154 -6.29 3.05 11.65
CA ILE A 154 -5.03 3.80 11.79
C ILE A 154 -4.11 3.55 10.59
N ILE A 155 -3.97 2.29 10.18
CA ILE A 155 -3.14 1.92 9.01
C ILE A 155 -3.69 2.58 7.74
N GLY A 156 -5.00 2.54 7.53
CA GLY A 156 -5.67 3.24 6.42
C GLY A 156 -5.40 4.75 6.41
N GLY A 157 -5.47 5.39 7.58
CA GLY A 157 -5.13 6.81 7.74
C GLY A 157 -3.67 7.13 7.41
N CYS A 158 -2.72 6.29 7.81
CA CYS A 158 -1.31 6.42 7.46
C CYS A 158 -1.09 6.32 5.94
N ILE A 159 -1.77 5.38 5.27
CA ILE A 159 -1.72 5.20 3.81
C ILE A 159 -2.23 6.44 3.09
N ILE A 160 -3.39 6.98 3.50
CA ILE A 160 -3.97 8.19 2.90
C ILE A 160 -3.04 9.40 3.10
N THR A 161 -2.46 9.52 4.29
CA THR A 161 -1.50 10.61 4.58
C THR A 161 -0.25 10.49 3.72
N ALA A 162 0.27 9.28 3.53
CA ALA A 162 1.40 9.01 2.64
C ALA A 162 1.07 9.32 1.17
N ALA A 163 -0.15 9.01 0.73
CA ALA A 163 -0.65 9.38 -0.60
C ALA A 163 -0.70 10.91 -0.79
N ALA A 164 -1.25 11.63 0.18
CA ALA A 164 -1.31 13.09 0.16
C ALA A 164 0.09 13.72 0.18
N LEU A 165 0.99 13.21 1.03
CA LEU A 165 2.37 13.67 1.08
C LEU A 165 3.09 13.44 -0.25
N SER A 166 2.85 12.30 -0.91
CA SER A 166 3.43 11.98 -2.22
C SER A 166 3.04 12.99 -3.31
N LEU A 167 1.83 13.57 -3.24
CA LEU A 167 1.39 14.65 -4.13
C LEU A 167 2.11 15.98 -3.89
N THR A 168 2.59 16.22 -2.66
CA THR A 168 3.34 17.45 -2.32
C THR A 168 4.80 17.42 -2.77
N ILE A 169 5.32 16.24 -3.16
CA ILE A 169 6.69 16.08 -3.63
C ILE A 169 6.85 16.87 -4.94
N ARG A 170 7.49 18.04 -4.84
CA ARG A 170 7.89 18.81 -6.02
C ARG A 170 9.07 18.11 -6.69
N PHE A 171 8.76 17.35 -7.74
CA PHE A 171 9.79 16.96 -8.70
C PHE A 171 10.32 18.22 -9.39
N ALA A 172 11.62 18.47 -9.24
CA ALA A 172 12.33 19.51 -9.94
C ALA A 172 12.20 19.28 -11.45
N VAL A 173 11.51 20.19 -12.13
CA VAL A 173 11.20 20.16 -13.57
C VAL A 173 12.45 20.18 -14.46
N SER A 174 13.63 20.45 -13.89
CA SER A 174 14.89 20.54 -14.65
C SER A 174 15.37 19.24 -15.29
N GLU A 175 14.89 18.06 -14.84
CA GLU A 175 15.26 16.77 -15.45
C GLU A 175 14.38 16.38 -16.65
N GLU A 176 13.30 17.13 -16.93
CA GLU A 176 12.46 16.92 -18.11
C GLU A 176 13.13 17.50 -19.37
N LYS A 177 13.80 18.66 -19.23
CA LYS A 177 14.49 19.32 -20.36
C LYS A 177 15.78 18.64 -20.80
N ARG A 178 16.52 17.95 -19.91
CA ARG A 178 17.82 17.36 -20.25
C ARG A 178 17.72 16.01 -20.96
N GLY A 179 16.60 15.30 -20.78
CA GLY A 179 16.31 14.05 -21.50
C GLY A 179 16.04 14.28 -22.99
N ASP A 180 15.25 15.29 -23.33
CA ASP A 180 14.95 15.67 -24.72
C ASP A 180 16.18 16.23 -25.44
N ILE A 181 16.97 17.08 -24.77
CA ILE A 181 18.18 17.65 -25.38
C ILE A 181 19.20 16.54 -25.68
N GLY A 182 19.36 15.54 -24.79
CA GLY A 182 20.29 14.43 -25.00
C GLY A 182 19.92 13.54 -26.20
N GLN A 183 18.64 13.28 -26.42
CA GLN A 183 18.17 12.52 -27.60
C GLN A 183 18.22 13.36 -28.89
N MET A 184 18.00 14.67 -28.81
CA MET A 184 18.12 15.58 -29.95
C MET A 184 19.58 15.78 -30.39
N THR A 185 20.54 15.83 -29.44
CA THR A 185 21.98 15.86 -29.78
C THR A 185 22.48 14.57 -30.41
N LEU A 186 22.01 13.40 -29.96
CA LEU A 186 22.45 12.11 -30.53
C LEU A 186 21.95 11.91 -31.97
N SER A 187 20.72 12.35 -32.29
CA SER A 187 20.18 12.25 -33.66
C SER A 187 20.76 13.27 -34.65
N THR A 188 21.51 14.28 -34.18
CA THR A 188 22.20 15.27 -35.03
C THR A 188 23.65 14.89 -35.31
N VAL A 189 24.25 14.00 -34.51
CA VAL A 189 25.63 13.52 -34.69
C VAL A 189 25.69 12.30 -35.62
N GLU A 190 24.55 11.62 -35.83
CA GLU A 190 24.43 10.41 -36.66
C GLU A 190 23.95 10.69 -38.11
N LYS A 191 24.03 11.95 -38.56
CA LYS A 191 23.81 12.37 -39.95
C LYS A 191 25.00 13.14 -40.47
#